data_AF-X0X2H7-F1
#
_entry.id   AF-X0X2H7-F1
#
_cell.length_a   1.000
_cell.length_b   1.000
_cell.length_c   1.000
_cell.angle_alpha   90.00
_cell.angle_beta   90.00
_cell.angle_gamma   90.00
#
_symmetry.space_group_name_H-M   'P 1'
#
loop_
_entity.id
_entity.type
_entity.pdbx_description
1 polymer ?
#
loop_
_entity_poly.entity_id
_entity_poly.type
_entity_poly.pdbx_seq_one_letter_code
_entity_poly.pdbx_strand_id
1 'polypeptide(L)'
;FSGGRAPEYIRYDQDLVRITRHFFETNKPVGCVCHGVEIPAYAGCVKGRRMATVPKCKFDLEVCGGTFVDEPCVVDGNLVSGRTFHDHGHYVGVWIKMLEGAREEAK
;
A
#
# COMPACT_ATOMS: atom_id res chain seq x y z
N PHE A 1 2.21 3.22 -4.01
CA PHE A 1 1.15 2.90 -4.98
C PHE A 1 0.13 4.02 -5.00
N SER A 2 0.04 4.74 -6.12
CA SER A 2 -0.98 5.76 -6.34
C SER A 2 -2.31 5.13 -6.73
N GLY A 3 -3.40 5.91 -6.63
CA GLY A 3 -4.73 5.50 -7.06
C GLY A 3 -5.05 5.84 -8.52
N GLY A 4 -6.32 6.11 -8.79
CA GLY A 4 -6.83 6.34 -10.15
C GLY A 4 -6.99 5.02 -10.90
N ARG A 5 -6.98 5.07 -12.24
CA ARG A 5 -7.12 3.86 -13.07
C ARG A 5 -5.80 3.20 -13.43
N ALA A 6 -4.66 3.83 -13.18
CA ALA A 6 -3.37 3.26 -13.52
C ALA A 6 -3.15 1.85 -12.91
N PRO A 7 -3.47 1.59 -11.63
CA PRO A 7 -3.30 0.26 -11.00
C PRO A 7 -3.93 -0.89 -11.78
N GLU A 8 -5.12 -0.69 -12.36
CA GLU A 8 -5.85 -1.70 -13.12
C GLU A 8 -5.03 -2.27 -14.29
N TYR A 9 -4.32 -1.39 -15.00
CA TYR A 9 -3.54 -1.76 -16.20
C TYR A 9 -2.13 -2.23 -15.85
N ILE A 10 -1.47 -1.58 -14.88
CA ILE A 10 -0.06 -1.82 -14.62
C ILE A 10 0.19 -2.98 -13.65
N ARG A 11 -0.82 -3.44 -12.90
CA ARG A 11 -0.63 -4.51 -11.89
C ARG A 11 -0.11 -5.83 -12.48
N TYR A 12 -0.27 -6.06 -13.77
CA TYR A 12 0.21 -7.27 -14.46
C TYR A 12 1.66 -7.16 -14.95
N ASP A 13 2.26 -5.98 -14.88
CA ASP A 13 3.66 -5.77 -15.24
C ASP A 13 4.58 -6.56 -14.30
N GLN A 14 5.41 -7.43 -14.86
CA GLN A 14 6.22 -8.36 -14.07
C GLN A 14 7.34 -7.67 -13.31
N ASP A 15 7.87 -6.56 -13.82
CA ASP A 15 8.87 -5.76 -13.11
C ASP A 15 8.24 -4.99 -11.95
N LEU A 16 7.02 -4.47 -12.12
CA LEU A 16 6.26 -3.86 -11.04
C LEU A 16 5.94 -4.88 -9.93
N VAL A 17 5.54 -6.10 -10.29
CA VAL A 17 5.31 -7.17 -9.32
C VAL A 17 6.60 -7.55 -8.59
N ARG A 18 7.70 -7.72 -9.33
CA ARG A 18 9.02 -8.03 -8.75
C ARG A 18 9.48 -6.96 -7.76
N ILE A 19 9.41 -5.68 -8.14
CA ILE A 19 9.84 -4.59 -7.23
C ILE A 19 8.88 -4.44 -6.05
N THR A 20 7.58 -4.66 -6.25
CA THR A 20 6.60 -4.67 -5.15
C THR A 20 6.98 -5.72 -4.13
N ARG A 21 7.20 -6.98 -4.55
CA ARG A 21 7.62 -8.05 -3.64
C ARG A 21 8.91 -7.72 -2.91
N HIS A 22 9.93 -7.22 -3.62
CA HIS A 22 11.19 -6.81 -3.01
C HIS A 22 10.98 -5.81 -1.86
N PHE A 23 10.15 -4.78 -2.04
CA PHE A 23 9.91 -3.79 -0.99
C PHE A 23 9.26 -4.40 0.27
N PHE A 24 8.34 -5.36 0.10
CA PHE A 24 7.71 -6.05 1.22
C PHE A 24 8.68 -7.05 1.89
N GLU A 25 9.42 -7.83 1.12
CA GLU A 25 10.38 -8.82 1.61
C GLU A 25 11.54 -8.18 2.37
N THR A 26 12.01 -7.01 1.92
CA THR A 26 13.08 -6.27 2.61
C THR A 26 12.57 -5.24 3.61
N ASN A 27 11.29 -5.31 3.98
CA ASN A 27 10.64 -4.44 4.97
C ASN A 27 10.84 -2.93 4.74
N LYS A 28 10.91 -2.49 3.47
CA LYS A 28 11.08 -1.07 3.12
C LYS A 28 9.76 -0.31 3.29
N PRO A 29 9.77 0.99 3.63
CA PRO A 29 8.54 1.77 3.75
C PRO A 29 7.71 1.80 2.46
N VAL A 30 6.42 1.51 2.56
CA VAL A 30 5.45 1.46 1.46
C VAL A 30 4.27 2.40 1.77
N GLY A 31 3.92 3.25 0.80
CA GLY A 31 2.70 4.05 0.84
C GLY A 31 1.69 3.57 -0.21
N CYS A 32 0.41 3.47 0.15
CA CYS A 32 -0.66 3.02 -0.75
C CYS A 32 -1.93 3.87 -0.61
N VAL A 33 -2.61 4.21 -1.70
CA VAL A 33 -3.86 4.99 -1.62
C VAL A 33 -4.87 4.58 -2.67
N CYS A 34 -6.16 4.60 -2.32
CA CYS A 34 -7.25 4.41 -3.27
C CYS A 34 -7.08 3.10 -4.05
N HIS A 35 -7.23 3.10 -5.38
CA HIS A 35 -7.07 1.89 -6.22
C HIS A 35 -5.65 1.31 -6.21
N GLY A 36 -4.67 2.00 -5.61
CA GLY A 36 -3.30 1.51 -5.53
C GLY A 36 -3.15 0.15 -4.84
N VAL A 37 -4.16 -0.29 -4.07
CA VAL A 37 -4.21 -1.60 -3.41
C VAL A 37 -4.16 -2.78 -4.39
N GLU A 38 -4.64 -2.59 -5.62
CA GLU A 38 -4.70 -3.65 -6.63
C GLU A 38 -3.32 -4.20 -6.98
N ILE A 39 -2.26 -3.38 -6.90
CA ILE A 39 -0.88 -3.76 -7.19
C ILE A 39 -0.31 -4.71 -6.12
N PRO A 40 -0.22 -4.33 -4.82
CA PRO A 40 0.25 -5.24 -3.79
C PRO A 40 -0.70 -6.43 -3.58
N ALA A 41 -2.00 -6.30 -3.85
CA ALA A 41 -2.94 -7.41 -3.82
C ALA A 41 -2.56 -8.47 -4.87
N TYR A 42 -2.41 -8.07 -6.13
CA TYR A 42 -1.97 -8.96 -7.21
C TYR A 42 -0.57 -9.54 -6.97
N ALA A 43 0.34 -8.77 -6.38
CA ALA A 43 1.68 -9.24 -6.03
C ALA A 43 1.70 -10.28 -4.90
N GLY A 44 0.57 -10.47 -4.18
CA GLY A 44 0.44 -11.39 -3.05
C GLY A 44 0.94 -10.81 -1.71
N CYS A 45 1.13 -9.49 -1.63
CA CYS A 45 1.76 -8.82 -0.50
C CYS A 45 0.78 -8.37 0.60
N VAL A 46 -0.52 -8.55 0.39
CA VAL A 46 -1.58 -8.07 1.32
C VAL A 46 -2.09 -9.15 2.29
N LYS A 47 -1.68 -10.41 2.11
CA LYS A 47 -2.19 -11.53 2.92
C LYS A 47 -1.88 -11.32 4.40
N GLY A 48 -2.91 -11.31 5.24
CA GLY A 48 -2.80 -11.09 6.69
C GLY A 48 -2.57 -9.64 7.10
N ARG A 49 -2.59 -8.68 6.16
CA ARG A 49 -2.34 -7.25 6.42
C ARG A 49 -3.64 -6.47 6.55
N ARG A 50 -3.62 -5.40 7.35
CA ARG A 50 -4.66 -4.39 7.46
C ARG A 50 -4.36 -3.22 6.54
N MET A 51 -5.33 -2.79 5.74
CA MET A 51 -5.14 -1.66 4.82
C MET A 51 -6.41 -0.82 4.66
N ALA A 52 -6.22 0.48 4.49
CA ALA A 52 -7.22 1.36 3.89
C ALA A 52 -7.10 1.31 2.35
N THR A 53 -8.25 1.40 1.69
CA THR A 53 -8.36 1.58 0.24
C THR A 53 -9.65 2.32 -0.08
N VAL A 54 -9.87 2.72 -1.33
CA VAL A 54 -11.18 3.18 -1.77
C VAL A 54 -12.18 2.04 -1.60
N PRO A 55 -13.42 2.28 -1.13
CA PRO A 55 -14.38 1.19 -0.88
C PRO A 55 -14.62 0.26 -2.08
N LYS A 56 -14.46 0.77 -3.31
CA LYS A 56 -14.60 -0.01 -4.55
C LYS A 56 -13.57 -1.14 -4.67
N CYS A 57 -12.37 -0.98 -4.10
CA CYS A 57 -11.31 -1.98 -4.14
C CYS A 57 -11.24 -2.82 -2.85
N LYS A 58 -12.25 -2.73 -1.98
CA LYS A 58 -12.35 -3.59 -0.79
C LYS A 58 -12.27 -5.06 -1.16
N PHE A 59 -12.98 -5.45 -2.22
CA PHE A 59 -12.99 -6.83 -2.71
C PHE A 59 -11.60 -7.29 -3.17
N ASP A 60 -10.88 -6.48 -3.95
CA ASP A 60 -9.51 -6.81 -4.41
C ASP A 60 -8.55 -7.08 -3.24
N LEU A 61 -8.70 -6.32 -2.14
CA LEU A 61 -7.92 -6.55 -0.92
C LEU A 61 -8.33 -7.84 -0.21
N GLU A 62 -9.62 -8.02 0.06
CA GLU A 62 -10.13 -9.11 0.89
C GLU A 62 -10.01 -10.48 0.22
N VAL A 63 -10.23 -10.55 -1.10
CA VAL A 63 -10.09 -11.81 -1.86
C VAL A 63 -8.63 -12.31 -1.86
N CYS A 64 -7.67 -11.40 -1.72
CA CYS A 64 -6.24 -11.71 -1.57
C CYS A 64 -5.82 -11.94 -0.11
N GLY A 65 -6.76 -11.97 0.82
CA GLY A 65 -6.54 -12.26 2.24
C GLY A 65 -6.08 -11.08 3.09
N GLY A 66 -6.23 -9.85 2.61
CA GLY A 66 -6.08 -8.64 3.42
C GLY A 66 -7.37 -8.28 4.18
N THR A 67 -7.25 -7.39 5.16
CA THR A 67 -8.36 -6.87 5.96
C THR A 67 -8.58 -5.40 5.65
N PHE A 68 -9.75 -5.07 5.10
CA PHE A 68 -10.13 -3.68 4.86
C PHE A 68 -10.40 -2.96 6.19
N VAL A 69 -9.85 -1.74 6.32
CA VAL A 69 -10.08 -0.86 7.46
C VAL A 69 -10.51 0.52 6.93
N ASP A 70 -11.69 0.97 7.36
CA ASP A 70 -12.26 2.27 6.96
C ASP A 70 -11.73 3.41 7.84
N GLU A 71 -10.44 3.72 7.71
CA GLU A 71 -9.77 4.79 8.43
C GLU A 71 -8.93 5.66 7.46
N PRO A 72 -8.74 6.95 7.74
CA PRO A 72 -7.97 7.85 6.88
C PRO A 72 -6.48 7.50 6.81
N CYS A 73 -5.94 6.82 7.83
CA CYS A 73 -4.56 6.38 7.85
C CYS A 73 -4.47 5.03 8.58
N VAL A 74 -4.14 3.98 7.84
CA VAL A 74 -3.90 2.65 8.39
C VAL A 74 -2.43 2.33 8.27
N VAL A 75 -1.81 2.03 9.41
CA VAL A 75 -0.41 1.61 9.49
C VAL A 75 -0.36 0.15 9.91
N ASP A 76 0.33 -0.66 9.12
CA ASP A 76 0.59 -2.06 9.42
C ASP A 76 2.06 -2.34 9.07
N GLY A 77 2.94 -2.49 10.05
CA GLY A 77 4.37 -2.68 9.83
C GLY A 77 4.98 -1.59 8.93
N ASN A 78 5.59 -1.99 7.82
CA ASN A 78 6.19 -1.11 6.82
C ASN A 78 5.19 -0.44 5.85
N LEU A 79 3.89 -0.71 5.97
CA LEU A 79 2.86 -0.26 5.05
C LEU A 79 1.99 0.82 5.68
N VAL A 80 1.89 1.95 5.00
CA VAL A 80 0.96 3.04 5.29
C VAL A 80 -0.06 3.13 4.17
N SER A 81 -1.34 3.23 4.52
CA SER A 81 -2.41 3.33 3.53
C SER A 81 -3.49 4.35 3.89
N GLY A 82 -4.09 4.96 2.87
CA GLY A 82 -5.24 5.86 2.98
C GLY A 82 -6.33 5.50 1.97
N ARG A 83 -7.57 5.95 2.20
CA ARG A 83 -8.70 5.54 1.35
C ARG A 83 -8.72 6.33 0.06
N THR A 84 -8.57 7.65 0.13
CA THR A 84 -8.61 8.54 -1.03
C THR A 84 -7.63 9.71 -0.90
N PHE A 85 -7.57 10.58 -1.91
CA PHE A 85 -6.74 11.79 -1.85
C PHE A 85 -7.16 12.76 -0.73
N HIS A 86 -8.41 12.70 -0.26
CA HIS A 86 -8.86 13.47 0.89
C HIS A 86 -8.10 13.12 2.17
N ASP A 87 -7.54 11.91 2.24
CA ASP A 87 -6.81 11.44 3.42
C ASP A 87 -5.30 11.79 3.38
N HIS A 88 -4.79 12.47 2.33
CA HIS A 88 -3.36 12.79 2.20
C HIS A 88 -2.77 13.47 3.45
N GLY A 89 -3.54 14.37 4.07
CA GLY A 89 -3.12 15.07 5.30
C GLY A 89 -2.93 14.17 6.51
N HIS A 90 -3.50 12.96 6.50
CA HIS A 90 -3.42 12.02 7.62
C HIS A 90 -2.25 11.04 7.49
N TYR A 91 -1.98 10.52 6.29
CA TYR A 91 -1.05 9.40 6.14
C TYR A 91 0.30 9.77 5.50
N VAL A 92 0.40 10.85 4.71
CA VAL A 92 1.65 11.20 4.02
C VAL A 92 2.75 11.56 5.01
N GLY A 93 2.44 12.34 6.06
CA GLY A 93 3.40 12.65 7.11
C GLY A 93 3.88 11.42 7.89
N VAL A 94 3.01 10.44 8.09
CA VAL A 94 3.37 9.16 8.73
C VAL A 94 4.33 8.37 7.84
N TRP A 95 4.05 8.31 6.54
CA TRP A 95 4.93 7.65 5.57
C TRP A 95 6.30 8.33 5.45
N ILE A 96 6.35 9.67 5.48
CA ILE A 96 7.63 10.42 5.49
C ILE A 96 8.48 10.05 6.70
N LYS A 97 7.89 9.98 7.90
CA LYS A 97 8.61 9.56 9.11
C LYS A 97 9.22 8.16 8.99
N MET A 98 8.52 7.24 8.31
CA MET A 98 9.08 5.91 8.04
C MET A 98 10.27 5.95 7.08
N LEU A 99 10.21 6.79 6.04
CA LEU A 99 11.33 6.98 5.12
C LEU A 99 12.56 7.57 5.84
N GLU A 100 12.34 8.55 6.72
CA GLU A 100 13.40 9.13 7.53
C GLU A 100 14.03 8.08 8.45
N GLY A 101 13.22 7.29 9.16
CA GLY A 101 13.72 6.20 10.00
C GLY A 101 14.56 5.18 9.22
N ALA A 102 14.05 4.68 8.11
CA ALA A 102 14.76 3.73 7.25
C ALA A 102 16.06 4.30 6.67
N ARG A 103 16.13 5.61 6.43
CA ARG A 103 17.36 6.27 5.97
C ARG A 103 18.42 6.30 7.07
N GLU A 104 18.04 6.56 8.32
CA GLU A 104 18.99 6.59 9.43
C GLU A 104 19.51 5.20 9.78
N GLU A 105 18.67 4.16 9.68
CA GLU A 105 19.08 2.75 9.88
C GLU A 105 20.06 2.23 8.81
N ALA A 106 20.05 2.84 7.62
CA ALA A 106 20.92 2.46 6.50
C ALA A 106 22.30 3.13 6.53
N LYS A 107 22.55 4.02 7.50
CA LYS A 107 23.87 4.64 7.73
C LYS A 107 24.74 3.75 8.61
#